data_AF-A0A4Y8Z0B7-F1
#
_entry.id   AF-A0A4Y8Z0B7-F1
#
_cell.length_a   1.000
_cell.length_b   1.000
_cell.length_c   1.000
_cell.angle_alpha   90.00
_cell.angle_beta   90.00
_cell.angle_gamma   90.00
#
_symmetry.space_group_name_H-M   'P 1'
#
loop_
_entity.id
_entity.type
_entity.pdbx_description
1 polymer ?
#
loop_
_entity_poly.entity_id
_entity_poly.type
_entity_poly.pdbx_seq_one_letter_code
_entity_poly.pdbx_strand_id
1 'polypeptide(L)'
;MRFPAGRRRPRSPEDRVNRARAHRYAPTVPSTESEQSSENSPSATGASSFPDPKHPESDRATVLQRVILTPARRVFGLEQTPPGAGVATLHGDEPEAPGLDPAETVQLRNIRRFGAAGALLMAIGALGAGAQPVLQNPIAGVRLLSLPSRMATSALTVTMTGTVLVVLAWLLLGRFALGQTRSGATPRRLSRSQMDRTLLLWILPLTVAPPMFSRDVYSYLAQSEITARGLDPYDIGPVNALGADNVLTRTVPNIWRETPAPYGPLFLWMGRGITYLTGENIVAGIFLHRLLALAGVALIVWALPRLARRCGVASVTALWLGAANPLLLFHLVAGIHNEALMIGLMLAGTELALRAIERPGALRSTDIAFLVGGAGVIALSSTIKIPSLIALGFVGMALSRRWGGTLRSVAYAALLLGTIAVAVQVVVSLGSGLGFGWIHTLGTAGVVRSWMSIPTILGLATGFVGVLLGLGDHTTAVLSLTRPIAAVVAGVIVIRMLVAVLRGRLHSVGALGVALGAVVLLFPVVQPWYLLWAVIPLAAWATTPSFRRPAIAFSSLVSVILMPNGSEYQPFQIVQAAVMTILTIVVLYLLTRNRLPWPTRSGPPAPERRTDEYAESS
;
A
#
# COMPACT_ATOMS: atom_id res chain seq x y z
N MET A 1 -28.05 38.39 -30.75
CA MET A 1 -28.83 37.76 -29.67
C MET A 1 -27.91 37.49 -28.49
N ARG A 2 -28.09 38.21 -27.37
CA ARG A 2 -27.36 38.05 -26.10
C ARG A 2 -28.18 37.16 -25.16
N PHE A 3 -27.59 36.10 -24.61
CA PHE A 3 -28.17 35.33 -23.49
C PHE A 3 -27.49 35.70 -22.16
N PRO A 4 -28.20 35.77 -21.02
CA PRO A 4 -27.73 36.42 -19.81
C PRO A 4 -26.94 35.50 -18.87
N ALA A 5 -26.01 36.11 -18.13
CA ALA A 5 -25.21 35.51 -17.07
C ALA A 5 -26.05 35.22 -15.82
N GLY A 6 -26.10 33.95 -15.40
CA GLY A 6 -26.71 33.53 -14.14
C GLY A 6 -25.85 33.89 -12.93
N ARG A 7 -26.34 34.82 -12.12
CA ARG A 7 -25.79 35.16 -10.79
C ARG A 7 -25.88 33.93 -9.86
N ARG A 8 -24.73 33.44 -9.37
CA ARG A 8 -24.68 32.47 -8.27
C ARG A 8 -25.10 33.16 -6.97
N ARG A 9 -26.17 32.67 -6.34
CA ARG A 9 -26.57 33.09 -4.98
C ARG A 9 -25.46 32.76 -3.96
N PRO A 10 -25.23 33.61 -2.95
CA PRO A 10 -24.33 33.27 -1.85
C PRO A 10 -24.92 32.10 -1.04
N ARG A 11 -24.06 31.15 -0.66
CA ARG A 11 -24.42 29.97 0.14
C ARG A 11 -24.79 30.38 1.56
N SER A 12 -25.81 29.73 2.14
CA SER A 12 -26.28 30.05 3.49
C SER A 12 -25.23 29.67 4.56
N PRO A 13 -25.25 30.32 5.74
CA PRO A 13 -24.40 29.96 6.88
C PRO A 13 -24.56 28.50 7.34
N GLU A 14 -25.73 27.90 7.15
CA GLU A 14 -26.03 26.51 7.53
C GLU A 14 -25.22 25.47 6.73
N ASP A 15 -24.89 25.75 5.47
CA ASP A 15 -24.01 24.90 4.65
C ASP A 15 -22.56 24.87 5.18
N ARG A 16 -22.12 25.93 5.87
CA ARG A 16 -20.80 25.98 6.53
C ARG A 16 -20.79 25.20 7.84
N VAL A 17 -21.89 25.28 8.61
CA VAL A 17 -22.03 24.55 9.89
C VAL A 17 -22.18 23.05 9.66
N ASN A 18 -22.85 22.62 8.59
CA ASN A 18 -22.93 21.20 8.23
C ASN A 18 -21.60 20.60 7.72
N ARG A 19 -20.71 21.41 7.11
CA ARG A 19 -19.33 20.99 6.81
C ARG A 19 -18.46 20.88 8.07
N ALA A 20 -18.67 21.73 9.07
CA ALA A 20 -17.94 21.65 10.33
C ALA A 20 -18.25 20.36 11.13
N ARG A 21 -19.42 19.74 10.95
CA ARG A 21 -19.76 18.43 11.54
C ARG A 21 -19.10 17.23 10.86
N ALA A 22 -18.52 17.39 9.67
CA ALA A 22 -17.87 16.30 8.92
C ALA A 22 -16.43 15.99 9.38
N HIS A 23 -15.85 16.84 10.24
CA HIS A 23 -14.49 16.68 10.77
C HIS A 23 -14.55 16.39 12.27
N ARG A 24 -14.67 15.11 12.64
CA ARG A 24 -14.45 14.65 14.04
C ARG A 24 -13.49 13.48 14.06
N TYR A 25 -12.21 13.77 13.83
CA TYR A 25 -11.11 12.87 14.20
C TYR A 25 -9.95 13.58 14.92
N ALA A 26 -10.06 14.89 15.18
CA ALA A 26 -9.17 15.56 16.12
C ALA A 26 -9.64 15.31 17.57
N PRO A 27 -8.73 15.00 18.51
CA PRO A 27 -9.08 14.99 19.92
C PRO A 27 -9.50 16.40 20.35
N THR A 28 -10.75 16.55 20.78
CA THR A 28 -11.22 17.77 21.45
C THR A 28 -10.49 17.92 22.78
N VAL A 29 -9.61 18.90 22.88
CA VAL A 29 -8.98 19.35 24.13
C VAL A 29 -9.98 20.30 24.83
N PRO A 30 -10.45 20.01 26.05
CA PRO A 30 -11.12 21.02 26.86
C PRO A 30 -10.09 22.05 27.33
N SER A 31 -10.40 23.34 27.19
CA SER A 31 -9.65 24.43 27.80
C SER A 31 -9.69 24.29 29.32
N THR A 32 -8.52 24.14 29.95
CA THR A 32 -8.37 24.21 31.41
C THR A 32 -8.49 25.67 31.83
N GLU A 33 -9.63 26.03 32.40
CA GLU A 33 -9.72 27.19 33.29
C GLU A 33 -9.03 26.85 34.62
N SER A 34 -8.28 27.83 35.07
CA SER A 34 -7.46 27.85 36.28
C SER A 34 -8.31 28.07 37.53
N GLU A 35 -8.20 27.17 38.50
CA GLU A 35 -8.50 27.50 39.91
C GLU A 35 -7.32 27.09 40.79
N GLN A 36 -6.74 28.11 41.42
CA GLN A 36 -5.74 28.06 42.48
C GLN A 36 -6.41 27.83 43.85
N SER A 37 -5.58 27.42 44.81
CA SER A 37 -5.79 27.38 46.27
C SER A 37 -6.47 26.11 46.80
N SER A 38 -6.10 25.49 47.92
CA SER A 38 -5.16 25.83 49.01
C SER A 38 -4.79 24.55 49.78
N GLU A 39 -3.77 24.68 50.64
CA GLU A 39 -3.14 23.70 51.51
C GLU A 39 -4.08 22.98 52.49
N ASN A 40 -3.78 21.71 52.82
CA ASN A 40 -3.45 21.28 54.20
C ASN A 40 -3.29 19.75 54.31
N SER A 41 -2.17 19.31 54.89
CA SER A 41 -2.05 18.05 55.63
C SER A 41 -2.24 18.35 57.13
N PRO A 42 -2.69 17.38 57.96
CA PRO A 42 -1.70 16.58 58.67
C PRO A 42 -2.10 15.12 59.06
N SER A 43 -1.07 14.29 59.20
CA SER A 43 -0.82 13.18 60.16
C SER A 43 -1.88 12.13 60.55
N ALA A 44 -1.55 10.87 60.20
CA ALA A 44 -1.44 9.63 61.00
C ALA A 44 -2.39 9.30 62.19
N THR A 45 -3.06 8.14 62.08
CA THR A 45 -3.28 7.04 63.07
C THR A 45 -4.05 5.96 62.28
N GLY A 46 -3.82 4.64 62.29
CA GLY A 46 -3.37 3.73 63.33
C GLY A 46 -4.53 2.77 63.67
N ALA A 47 -4.85 1.80 62.79
CA ALA A 47 -5.69 0.64 63.15
C ALA A 47 -5.52 -0.52 62.15
N SER A 48 -4.90 -1.60 62.62
CA SER A 48 -4.85 -2.91 61.97
C SER A 48 -6.24 -3.55 61.97
N SER A 49 -6.69 -4.03 60.81
CA SER A 49 -7.82 -4.97 60.71
C SER A 49 -7.34 -6.27 60.08
N PHE A 50 -7.55 -7.37 60.79
CA PHE A 50 -7.36 -8.73 60.32
C PHE A 50 -8.36 -9.06 59.20
N PRO A 51 -8.02 -9.92 58.22
CA PRO A 51 -8.93 -10.31 57.16
C PRO A 51 -9.95 -11.37 57.63
N ASP A 52 -11.23 -11.10 57.37
CA ASP A 52 -12.37 -12.01 57.55
C ASP A 52 -12.43 -13.06 56.41
N PRO A 53 -12.45 -14.38 56.67
CA PRO A 53 -12.42 -15.40 55.64
C PRO A 53 -13.84 -15.79 55.23
N LYS A 54 -14.56 -14.93 54.50
CA LYS A 54 -15.84 -15.29 53.87
C LYS A 54 -15.98 -14.62 52.50
N HIS A 55 -15.54 -15.32 51.45
CA HIS A 55 -16.15 -15.43 50.11
C HIS A 55 -15.10 -15.85 49.05
N PRO A 56 -14.88 -17.16 48.79
CA PRO A 56 -13.95 -17.61 47.75
C PRO A 56 -14.38 -17.25 46.31
N GLU A 57 -15.62 -16.78 46.10
CA GLU A 57 -16.12 -16.36 44.78
C GLU A 57 -15.80 -14.89 44.44
N SER A 58 -15.72 -13.98 45.43
CA SER A 58 -15.38 -12.57 45.19
C SER A 58 -13.90 -12.39 44.85
N ASP A 59 -13.02 -13.18 45.45
CA ASP A 59 -11.58 -13.16 45.13
C ASP A 59 -11.29 -13.71 43.73
N ARG A 60 -11.98 -14.78 43.29
CA ARG A 60 -11.84 -15.30 41.92
C ARG A 60 -12.30 -14.29 40.88
N ALA A 61 -13.43 -13.63 41.10
CA ALA A 61 -13.93 -12.58 40.21
C ALA A 61 -12.96 -11.38 40.15
N THR A 62 -12.39 -10.98 41.28
CA THR A 62 -11.45 -9.85 41.38
C THR A 62 -10.09 -10.17 40.76
N VAL A 63 -9.60 -11.40 40.92
CA VAL A 63 -8.38 -11.91 40.27
C VAL A 63 -8.59 -12.06 38.77
N LEU A 64 -9.69 -12.65 38.31
CA LEU A 64 -10.04 -12.74 36.89
C LEU A 64 -10.08 -11.34 36.26
N GLN A 65 -10.67 -10.37 36.98
CA GLN A 65 -10.77 -9.00 36.52
C GLN A 65 -9.41 -8.30 36.44
N ARG A 66 -8.55 -8.40 37.46
CA ARG A 66 -7.24 -7.74 37.50
C ARG A 66 -6.18 -8.42 36.64
N VAL A 67 -6.13 -9.75 36.63
CA VAL A 67 -5.06 -10.53 36.00
C VAL A 67 -5.35 -10.83 34.53
N ILE A 68 -6.61 -11.01 34.15
CA ILE A 68 -6.97 -11.44 32.78
C ILE A 68 -7.72 -10.34 32.03
N LEU A 69 -8.81 -9.82 32.59
CA LEU A 69 -9.68 -8.88 31.87
C LEU A 69 -9.06 -7.49 31.68
N THR A 70 -8.35 -6.96 32.67
CA THR A 70 -7.72 -5.62 32.57
C THR A 70 -6.58 -5.59 31.55
N PRO A 71 -5.62 -6.53 31.55
CA PRO A 71 -4.60 -6.58 30.50
C PRO A 71 -5.19 -6.86 29.12
N ALA A 72 -6.15 -7.78 29.00
CA ALA A 72 -6.85 -8.04 27.74
C ALA A 72 -7.54 -6.78 27.21
N ARG A 73 -8.22 -6.02 28.08
CA ARG A 73 -8.83 -4.74 27.72
C ARG A 73 -7.80 -3.73 27.22
N ARG A 74 -6.61 -3.66 27.81
CA ARG A 74 -5.52 -2.81 27.29
C ARG A 74 -5.00 -3.25 25.93
N VAL A 75 -4.77 -4.55 25.76
CA VAL A 75 -4.26 -5.15 24.52
C VAL A 75 -5.23 -4.89 23.35
N PHE A 76 -6.52 -5.13 23.56
CA PHE A 76 -7.55 -4.89 22.54
C PHE A 76 -8.00 -3.41 22.46
N GLY A 77 -7.37 -2.51 23.21
CA GLY A 77 -7.66 -1.08 23.16
C GLY A 77 -9.06 -0.74 23.69
N LEU A 78 -9.59 -1.50 24.63
CA LEU A 78 -10.88 -1.26 25.28
C LEU A 78 -10.79 -0.20 26.41
N GLU A 79 -9.59 0.23 26.80
CA GLU A 79 -9.37 1.37 27.71
C GLU A 79 -9.19 2.69 26.92
N GLN A 80 -9.28 3.84 27.59
CA GLN A 80 -8.94 5.13 26.99
C GLN A 80 -7.42 5.28 26.97
N THR A 81 -6.83 5.49 25.80
CA THR A 81 -5.41 5.81 25.68
C THR A 81 -5.21 7.30 26.04
N PRO A 82 -4.14 7.67 26.76
CA PRO A 82 -3.81 9.07 27.00
C PRO A 82 -3.76 9.89 25.70
N PRO A 83 -4.12 11.18 25.74
CA PRO A 83 -3.93 12.08 24.59
C PRO A 83 -2.48 12.03 24.11
N GLY A 84 -2.25 11.76 22.82
CA GLY A 84 -0.91 11.64 22.25
C GLY A 84 -0.28 10.24 22.27
N ALA A 85 -0.94 9.24 22.87
CA ALA A 85 -0.48 7.85 22.83
C ALA A 85 -1.29 7.03 21.80
N GLY A 86 -0.65 6.60 20.71
CA GLY A 86 -1.18 5.61 19.78
C GLY A 86 -1.26 6.03 18.31
N VAL A 87 -1.86 5.15 17.50
CA VAL A 87 -1.90 5.24 16.03
C VAL A 87 -2.50 6.54 15.51
N ALA A 88 -3.46 7.16 16.23
CA ALA A 88 -4.10 8.41 15.82
C ALA A 88 -3.11 9.57 15.63
N THR A 89 -1.95 9.53 16.29
CA THR A 89 -0.86 10.52 16.10
C THR A 89 -0.24 10.51 14.71
N LEU A 90 -0.51 9.48 13.89
CA LEU A 90 -0.08 9.42 12.50
C LEU A 90 -0.91 10.32 11.58
N HIS A 91 -2.02 10.87 12.07
CA HIS A 91 -2.98 11.64 11.29
C HIS A 91 -3.05 13.10 11.76
N GLY A 92 -3.29 13.98 10.78
CA GLY A 92 -3.58 15.39 10.92
C GLY A 92 -4.21 15.90 9.64
N ASP A 93 -5.08 16.90 9.75
CA ASP A 93 -5.79 17.48 8.59
C ASP A 93 -4.81 18.16 7.63
N GLU A 94 -4.97 17.88 6.34
CA GLU A 94 -4.16 18.43 5.27
C GLU A 94 -5.09 19.01 4.19
N PRO A 95 -5.56 20.26 4.36
CA PRO A 95 -6.51 20.87 3.43
C PRO A 95 -5.88 21.07 2.05
N GLU A 96 -6.71 21.09 1.00
CA GLU A 96 -6.25 21.40 -0.35
C GLU A 96 -5.60 22.79 -0.42
N ALA A 97 -4.55 22.91 -1.23
CA ALA A 97 -3.69 24.08 -1.33
C ALA A 97 -3.94 24.83 -2.66
N PRO A 98 -3.60 26.14 -2.73
CA PRO A 98 -3.52 26.85 -3.99
C PRO A 98 -2.61 26.15 -5.00
N GLY A 99 -2.88 26.35 -6.28
CA GLY A 99 -2.06 25.82 -7.37
C GLY A 99 -0.65 26.44 -7.41
N LEU A 100 0.23 25.76 -8.13
CA LEU A 100 1.61 26.21 -8.38
C LEU A 100 1.66 27.53 -9.15
N ASP A 101 2.68 28.36 -8.88
CA ASP A 101 2.99 29.51 -9.74
C ASP A 101 3.66 29.11 -11.07
N PRO A 102 3.87 30.06 -11.99
CA PRO A 102 4.59 29.79 -13.23
C PRO A 102 5.99 29.17 -13.05
N ALA A 103 6.77 29.60 -12.05
CA ALA A 103 8.13 29.09 -11.83
C ALA A 103 8.12 27.65 -11.33
N GLU A 104 7.30 27.35 -10.33
CA GLU A 104 7.02 26.01 -9.82
C GLU A 104 6.47 25.09 -10.91
N THR A 105 5.61 25.60 -11.80
CA THR A 105 5.08 24.84 -12.93
C THR A 105 6.17 24.45 -13.94
N VAL A 106 7.16 25.33 -14.18
CA VAL A 106 8.32 25.00 -15.01
C VAL A 106 9.19 23.93 -14.34
N GLN A 107 9.44 24.02 -13.04
CA GLN A 107 10.18 23.01 -12.28
C GLN A 107 9.48 21.65 -12.31
N LEU A 108 8.15 21.63 -12.11
CA LEU A 108 7.33 20.42 -12.22
C LEU A 108 7.45 19.79 -13.61
N ARG A 109 7.43 20.59 -14.68
CA ARG A 109 7.60 20.08 -16.05
C ARG A 109 8.96 19.41 -16.25
N ASN A 110 10.03 19.97 -15.66
CA ASN A 110 11.36 19.37 -15.73
C ASN A 110 11.41 18.04 -14.96
N ILE A 111 10.84 17.98 -13.75
CA ILE A 111 10.73 16.73 -12.96
C ILE A 111 9.95 15.66 -13.72
N ARG A 112 8.82 16.05 -14.32
CA ARG A 112 8.00 15.15 -15.13
C ARG A 112 8.81 14.54 -16.28
N ARG A 113 9.54 15.37 -17.04
CA ARG A 113 10.41 14.91 -18.15
C ARG A 113 11.55 14.05 -17.65
N PHE A 114 12.13 14.39 -16.50
CA PHE A 114 13.22 13.63 -15.88
C PHE A 114 12.77 12.21 -15.49
N GLY A 115 11.61 12.07 -14.83
CA GLY A 115 11.04 10.75 -14.54
C GLY A 115 10.60 9.99 -15.80
N ALA A 116 10.11 10.68 -16.83
CA ALA A 116 9.75 10.05 -18.11
C ALA A 116 10.98 9.51 -18.85
N ALA A 117 12.10 10.24 -18.83
CA ALA A 117 13.37 9.75 -19.33
C ALA A 117 13.83 8.51 -18.56
N GLY A 118 13.68 8.50 -17.22
CA GLY A 118 13.94 7.33 -16.40
C GLY A 118 13.10 6.11 -16.82
N ALA A 119 11.78 6.27 -16.96
CA ALA A 119 10.88 5.21 -17.40
C ALA A 119 11.20 4.71 -18.83
N LEU A 120 11.63 5.60 -19.72
CA LEU A 120 12.07 5.23 -21.07
C LEU A 120 13.38 4.44 -21.05
N LEU A 121 14.37 4.86 -20.25
CA LEU A 121 15.61 4.10 -20.06
C LEU A 121 15.32 2.70 -19.49
N MET A 122 14.39 2.60 -18.53
CA MET A 122 13.92 1.29 -18.04
C MET A 122 13.35 0.44 -19.18
N ALA A 123 12.45 1.00 -20.00
CA ALA A 123 11.84 0.27 -21.11
C ALA A 123 12.87 -0.22 -22.15
N ILE A 124 13.86 0.62 -22.47
CA ILE A 124 14.94 0.28 -23.42
C ILE A 124 15.89 -0.76 -22.80
N GLY A 125 16.33 -0.55 -21.56
CA GLY A 125 17.22 -1.47 -20.86
C GLY A 125 16.57 -2.83 -20.60
N ALA A 126 15.26 -2.87 -20.36
CA ALA A 126 14.48 -4.09 -20.16
C ALA A 126 14.49 -5.02 -21.39
N LEU A 127 14.80 -4.51 -22.59
CA LEU A 127 15.03 -5.36 -23.76
C LEU A 127 16.19 -6.35 -23.51
N GLY A 128 17.20 -5.98 -22.72
CA GLY A 128 18.31 -6.88 -22.36
C GLY A 128 18.30 -7.39 -20.93
N ALA A 129 17.75 -6.62 -19.99
CA ALA A 129 17.78 -6.91 -18.57
C ALA A 129 16.40 -7.22 -17.95
N GLY A 130 15.32 -7.17 -18.74
CA GLY A 130 13.98 -7.51 -18.27
C GLY A 130 13.77 -9.02 -18.16
N ALA A 131 12.64 -9.40 -17.58
CA ALA A 131 12.18 -10.79 -17.49
C ALA A 131 11.59 -11.23 -18.84
N GLN A 132 12.43 -11.35 -19.87
CA GLN A 132 12.05 -11.85 -21.20
C GLN A 132 11.69 -13.34 -21.16
N PRO A 133 10.80 -13.81 -22.05
CA PRO A 133 10.46 -15.22 -22.11
C PRO A 133 11.61 -16.03 -22.72
N VAL A 134 11.79 -17.27 -22.26
CA VAL A 134 12.83 -18.16 -22.77
C VAL A 134 12.54 -18.56 -24.22
N LEU A 135 11.27 -18.82 -24.51
CA LEU A 135 10.74 -19.13 -25.84
C LEU A 135 9.83 -17.99 -26.31
N GLN A 136 9.62 -17.87 -27.62
CA GLN A 136 8.83 -16.78 -28.22
C GLN A 136 9.31 -15.37 -27.82
N ASN A 137 10.60 -15.19 -27.55
CA ASN A 137 11.16 -13.87 -27.28
C ASN A 137 11.05 -12.98 -28.53
N PRO A 138 10.22 -11.91 -28.52
CA PRO A 138 9.89 -11.15 -29.73
C PRO A 138 11.06 -10.32 -30.26
N ILE A 139 12.12 -10.12 -29.47
CA ILE A 139 13.29 -9.34 -29.87
C ILE A 139 14.49 -10.21 -30.22
N ALA A 140 14.45 -11.51 -29.95
CA ALA A 140 15.54 -12.42 -30.30
C ALA A 140 15.73 -12.44 -31.84
N GLY A 141 16.97 -12.28 -32.30
CA GLY A 141 17.30 -12.24 -33.74
C GLY A 141 17.00 -10.91 -34.45
N VAL A 142 16.29 -9.97 -33.83
CA VAL A 142 16.01 -8.65 -34.42
C VAL A 142 17.24 -7.74 -34.29
N ARG A 143 17.73 -7.16 -35.40
CA ARG A 143 19.02 -6.44 -35.46
C ARG A 143 19.24 -5.45 -34.31
N LEU A 144 18.49 -4.35 -34.28
CA LEU A 144 18.67 -3.29 -33.27
C LEU A 144 18.06 -3.67 -31.92
N LEU A 145 16.90 -4.31 -31.91
CA LEU A 145 16.18 -4.63 -30.66
C LEU A 145 16.84 -5.75 -29.84
N SER A 146 17.66 -6.61 -30.47
CA SER A 146 18.44 -7.64 -29.76
C SER A 146 19.81 -7.16 -29.26
N LEU A 147 20.23 -5.92 -29.56
CA LEU A 147 21.53 -5.42 -29.06
C LEU A 147 21.60 -5.41 -27.53
N PRO A 148 20.59 -4.91 -26.79
CA PRO A 148 20.61 -4.92 -25.33
C PRO A 148 20.77 -6.32 -24.74
N SER A 149 20.18 -7.36 -25.35
CA SER A 149 20.28 -8.74 -24.85
C SER A 149 21.67 -9.35 -25.01
N ARG A 150 22.52 -8.78 -25.87
CA ARG A 150 23.94 -9.18 -26.05
C ARG A 150 24.88 -8.40 -25.13
N MET A 151 24.39 -7.32 -24.51
CA MET A 151 25.16 -6.42 -23.65
C MET A 151 24.55 -6.38 -22.24
N ALA A 152 24.42 -7.55 -21.61
CA ALA A 152 23.65 -7.72 -20.37
C ALA A 152 24.03 -6.72 -19.26
N THR A 153 25.33 -6.48 -19.04
CA THR A 153 25.79 -5.51 -18.03
C THR A 153 25.39 -4.08 -18.39
N SER A 154 25.52 -3.67 -19.65
CA SER A 154 25.10 -2.32 -20.11
C SER A 154 23.58 -2.15 -20.04
N ALA A 155 22.81 -3.17 -20.44
CA ALA A 155 21.37 -3.18 -20.33
C ALA A 155 20.91 -3.07 -18.87
N LEU A 156 21.60 -3.77 -17.96
CA LEU A 156 21.40 -3.67 -16.52
C LEU A 156 21.68 -2.24 -16.02
N THR A 157 22.83 -1.64 -16.39
CA THR A 157 23.17 -0.25 -16.05
C THR A 157 22.13 0.74 -16.52
N VAL A 158 21.69 0.64 -17.78
CA VAL A 158 20.66 1.53 -18.35
C VAL A 158 19.35 1.40 -17.58
N THR A 159 18.96 0.17 -17.25
CA THR A 159 17.75 -0.11 -16.50
C THR A 159 17.83 0.43 -15.07
N MET A 160 18.91 0.15 -14.35
CA MET A 160 19.15 0.63 -12.99
C MET A 160 19.22 2.16 -12.93
N THR A 161 19.85 2.79 -13.93
CA THR A 161 19.86 4.25 -14.07
C THR A 161 18.43 4.76 -14.22
N GLY A 162 17.64 4.18 -15.11
CA GLY A 162 16.23 4.53 -15.27
C GLY A 162 15.42 4.40 -13.98
N THR A 163 15.59 3.29 -13.24
CA THR A 163 14.99 3.04 -11.92
C THR A 163 15.32 4.17 -10.94
N VAL A 164 16.61 4.51 -10.80
CA VAL A 164 17.06 5.58 -9.89
C VAL A 164 16.50 6.94 -10.33
N LEU A 165 16.45 7.24 -11.63
CA LEU A 165 15.88 8.50 -12.13
C LEU A 165 14.39 8.64 -11.79
N VAL A 166 13.60 7.57 -11.92
CA VAL A 166 12.17 7.59 -11.54
C VAL A 166 12.02 7.80 -10.02
N VAL A 167 12.82 7.12 -9.20
CA VAL A 167 12.82 7.30 -7.73
C VAL A 167 13.19 8.75 -7.36
N LEU A 168 14.26 9.30 -7.94
CA LEU A 168 14.67 10.69 -7.71
C LEU A 168 13.60 11.69 -8.21
N ALA A 169 13.00 11.45 -9.37
CA ALA A 169 11.89 12.26 -9.88
C ALA A 169 10.70 12.25 -8.93
N TRP A 170 10.36 11.09 -8.38
CA TRP A 170 9.30 10.93 -7.39
C TRP A 170 9.61 11.67 -6.08
N LEU A 171 10.85 11.60 -5.58
CA LEU A 171 11.29 12.36 -4.41
C LEU A 171 11.20 13.88 -4.64
N LEU A 172 11.64 14.36 -5.80
CA LEU A 172 11.54 15.77 -6.19
C LEU A 172 10.08 16.21 -6.35
N LEU A 173 9.22 15.35 -6.90
CA LEU A 173 7.77 15.58 -7.03
C LEU A 173 7.11 15.76 -5.66
N GLY A 174 7.62 15.09 -4.62
CA GLY A 174 7.14 15.20 -3.25
C GLY A 174 7.12 16.62 -2.70
N ARG A 175 8.03 17.48 -3.16
CA ARG A 175 8.07 18.91 -2.79
C ARG A 175 6.79 19.64 -3.21
N PHE A 176 6.28 19.33 -4.39
CA PHE A 176 5.05 19.93 -4.94
C PHE A 176 3.79 19.19 -4.51
N ALA A 177 3.91 17.92 -4.11
CA ALA A 177 2.79 17.14 -3.57
C ALA A 177 2.46 17.55 -2.13
N LEU A 178 3.47 17.64 -1.26
CA LEU A 178 3.29 18.05 0.13
C LEU A 178 3.07 19.57 0.27
N GLY A 179 3.70 20.34 -0.61
CA GLY A 179 3.74 21.80 -0.58
C GLY A 179 4.87 22.34 0.30
N GLN A 180 5.48 23.46 -0.10
CA GLN A 180 6.55 24.12 0.66
C GLN A 180 5.99 25.13 1.66
N THR A 181 6.33 24.97 2.94
CA THR A 181 5.99 25.91 4.04
C THR A 181 7.12 26.88 4.39
N ARG A 182 8.23 26.86 3.65
CA ARG A 182 9.50 27.54 4.03
C ARG A 182 9.46 29.08 4.08
N SER A 183 8.35 29.74 3.74
CA SER A 183 8.30 31.21 3.63
C SER A 183 7.09 31.87 4.30
N GLY A 184 6.45 31.23 5.28
CA GLY A 184 5.26 31.79 5.95
C GLY A 184 4.01 31.94 5.06
N ALA A 185 4.14 31.66 3.76
CA ALA A 185 3.05 31.61 2.80
C ALA A 185 2.28 30.29 2.87
N THR A 186 1.02 30.31 2.46
CA THR A 186 0.20 29.10 2.29
C THR A 186 0.92 28.12 1.35
N PRO A 187 1.09 26.84 1.75
CA PRO A 187 1.75 25.86 0.89
C PRO A 187 1.02 25.75 -0.44
N ARG A 188 1.74 25.77 -1.57
CA ARG A 188 1.19 25.52 -2.91
C ARG A 188 1.39 24.08 -3.31
N ARG A 189 0.45 23.50 -4.05
CA ARG A 189 0.51 22.10 -4.50
C ARG A 189 0.21 21.96 -5.98
N LEU A 190 0.73 20.88 -6.57
CA LEU A 190 0.33 20.51 -7.92
C LEU A 190 -1.17 20.18 -7.96
N SER A 191 -1.81 20.50 -9.09
CA SER A 191 -3.21 20.16 -9.31
C SER A 191 -3.39 18.68 -9.59
N ARG A 192 -4.64 18.21 -9.47
CA ARG A 192 -5.00 16.84 -9.82
C ARG A 192 -4.62 16.49 -11.27
N SER A 193 -4.93 17.37 -12.22
CA SER A 193 -4.62 17.14 -13.64
C SER A 193 -3.11 17.14 -13.91
N GLN A 194 -2.34 17.93 -13.17
CA GLN A 194 -0.88 17.89 -13.23
C GLN A 194 -0.33 16.55 -12.73
N MET A 195 -0.88 15.99 -11.65
CA MET A 195 -0.48 14.67 -11.15
C MET A 195 -0.84 13.55 -12.13
N ASP A 196 -2.08 13.52 -12.62
CA ASP A 196 -2.55 12.49 -13.55
C ASP A 196 -1.71 12.48 -14.85
N ARG A 197 -1.36 13.65 -15.39
CA ARG A 197 -0.47 13.76 -16.56
C ARG A 197 0.96 13.27 -16.27
N THR A 198 1.47 13.48 -15.06
CA THR A 198 2.79 12.96 -14.66
C THR A 198 2.77 11.45 -14.56
N LEU A 199 1.75 10.89 -13.89
CA LEU A 199 1.53 9.45 -13.78
C LEU A 199 1.41 8.78 -15.15
N LEU A 200 0.54 9.29 -16.02
CA LEU A 200 0.35 8.75 -17.37
C LEU A 200 1.66 8.73 -18.16
N LEU A 201 2.44 9.81 -18.10
CA LEU A 201 3.71 9.89 -18.82
C LEU A 201 4.75 8.89 -18.30
N TRP A 202 4.78 8.62 -16.99
CA TRP A 202 5.72 7.66 -16.40
C TRP A 202 5.29 6.20 -16.61
N ILE A 203 3.98 5.95 -16.64
CA ILE A 203 3.40 4.62 -16.86
C ILE A 203 3.55 4.19 -18.31
N LEU A 204 3.37 5.10 -19.27
CA LEU A 204 3.27 4.76 -20.70
C LEU A 204 4.48 3.95 -21.23
N PRO A 205 5.76 4.33 -21.02
CA PRO A 205 6.88 3.51 -21.47
C PRO A 205 6.90 2.12 -20.83
N LEU A 206 6.52 2.02 -19.55
CA LEU A 206 6.50 0.76 -18.81
C LEU A 206 5.39 -0.19 -19.30
N THR A 207 4.34 0.34 -19.94
CA THR A 207 3.23 -0.48 -20.45
C THR A 207 3.59 -1.32 -21.68
N VAL A 208 4.61 -0.88 -22.44
CA VAL A 208 5.10 -1.58 -23.63
C VAL A 208 6.42 -2.30 -23.40
N ALA A 209 7.08 -2.02 -22.27
CA ALA A 209 8.32 -2.68 -21.88
C ALA A 209 8.12 -4.19 -21.64
N PRO A 210 9.18 -5.02 -21.79
CA PRO A 210 9.21 -6.37 -21.24
C PRO A 210 8.87 -6.37 -19.74
N PRO A 211 8.32 -7.46 -19.17
CA PRO A 211 8.11 -7.55 -17.73
C PRO A 211 9.40 -7.28 -16.94
N MET A 212 9.30 -6.62 -15.79
CA MET A 212 10.45 -6.25 -14.97
C MET A 212 10.24 -6.56 -13.49
N PHE A 213 11.34 -6.76 -12.76
CA PHE A 213 11.42 -6.98 -11.31
C PHE A 213 10.74 -8.25 -10.79
N SER A 214 10.04 -8.99 -11.64
CA SER A 214 9.40 -10.27 -11.33
C SER A 214 9.17 -11.09 -12.61
N ARG A 215 9.03 -12.40 -12.42
CA ARG A 215 8.67 -13.38 -13.45
C ARG A 215 7.29 -14.00 -13.21
N ASP A 216 6.54 -13.50 -12.23
CA ASP A 216 5.26 -14.11 -11.81
C ASP A 216 4.21 -14.12 -12.92
N VAL A 217 4.30 -13.22 -13.91
CA VAL A 217 3.40 -13.24 -15.08
C VAL A 217 3.46 -14.57 -15.84
N TYR A 218 4.61 -15.24 -15.86
CA TYR A 218 4.74 -16.57 -16.48
C TYR A 218 4.02 -17.65 -15.66
N SER A 219 4.04 -17.55 -14.33
CA SER A 219 3.22 -18.40 -13.46
C SER A 219 1.73 -18.17 -13.72
N TYR A 220 1.31 -16.93 -13.92
CA TYR A 220 -0.10 -16.62 -14.24
C TYR A 220 -0.52 -17.27 -15.56
N LEU A 221 0.29 -17.15 -16.61
CA LEU A 221 0.01 -17.75 -17.92
C LEU A 221 -0.07 -19.27 -17.83
N ALA A 222 0.91 -19.91 -17.18
CA ALA A 222 0.93 -21.36 -17.05
C ALA A 222 -0.28 -21.87 -16.24
N GLN A 223 -0.59 -21.26 -15.10
CA GLN A 223 -1.75 -21.68 -14.28
C GLN A 223 -3.09 -21.38 -14.95
N SER A 224 -3.15 -20.33 -15.77
CA SER A 224 -4.31 -20.04 -16.62
C SER A 224 -4.52 -21.10 -17.70
N GLU A 225 -3.44 -21.59 -18.31
CA GLU A 225 -3.47 -22.71 -19.25
C GLU A 225 -3.96 -24.01 -18.61
N ILE A 226 -3.47 -24.34 -17.41
CA ILE A 226 -3.96 -25.50 -16.64
C ILE A 226 -5.49 -25.40 -16.48
N THR A 227 -5.97 -24.23 -16.07
CA THR A 227 -7.40 -23.95 -15.89
C THR A 227 -8.18 -24.03 -17.20
N ALA A 228 -7.60 -23.60 -18.32
CA ALA A 228 -8.23 -23.65 -19.65
C ALA A 228 -8.36 -25.08 -20.20
N ARG A 229 -7.44 -25.98 -19.82
CA ARG A 229 -7.50 -27.42 -20.11
C ARG A 229 -8.49 -28.19 -19.23
N GLY A 230 -9.17 -27.51 -18.29
CA GLY A 230 -10.09 -28.15 -17.35
C GLY A 230 -9.41 -28.94 -16.24
N LEU A 231 -8.10 -28.74 -16.04
CA LEU A 231 -7.36 -29.31 -14.92
C LEU A 231 -7.46 -28.37 -13.71
N ASP A 232 -7.32 -28.93 -12.50
CA ASP A 232 -7.36 -28.13 -11.27
C ASP A 232 -5.95 -27.54 -10.94
N PRO A 233 -5.76 -26.22 -11.07
CA PRO A 233 -4.50 -25.55 -10.74
C PRO A 233 -4.23 -25.50 -9.22
N TYR A 234 -5.21 -25.86 -8.37
CA TYR A 234 -5.02 -25.95 -6.91
C TYR A 234 -4.44 -27.28 -6.45
N ASP A 235 -4.47 -28.30 -7.30
CA ASP A 235 -3.89 -29.61 -7.02
C ASP A 235 -2.56 -29.81 -7.76
N ILE A 236 -2.42 -29.26 -8.97
CA ILE A 236 -1.31 -29.60 -9.87
C ILE A 236 -0.55 -28.33 -10.30
N GLY A 237 0.77 -28.35 -10.13
CA GLY A 237 1.67 -27.28 -10.60
C GLY A 237 1.98 -27.32 -12.11
N PRO A 238 2.52 -26.23 -12.69
CA PRO A 238 2.82 -26.11 -14.12
C PRO A 238 3.60 -27.25 -14.77
N VAL A 239 4.66 -27.75 -14.13
CA VAL A 239 5.49 -28.83 -14.70
C VAL A 239 4.71 -30.13 -14.81
N ASN A 240 3.95 -30.48 -13.77
CA ASN A 240 3.19 -31.73 -13.75
C ASN A 240 1.97 -31.67 -14.68
N ALA A 241 1.36 -30.49 -14.85
CA ALA A 241 0.18 -30.34 -15.68
C ALA A 241 0.48 -30.13 -17.18
N LEU A 242 1.54 -29.38 -17.51
CA LEU A 242 1.85 -28.98 -18.89
C LEU A 242 3.13 -29.62 -19.44
N GLY A 243 4.03 -30.11 -18.57
CA GLY A 243 5.36 -30.57 -18.92
C GLY A 243 6.44 -29.49 -18.80
N ALA A 244 7.67 -29.90 -18.51
CA ALA A 244 8.80 -28.98 -18.31
C ALA A 244 9.22 -28.23 -19.59
N ASP A 245 9.04 -28.86 -20.76
CA ASP A 245 9.38 -28.29 -22.06
C ASP A 245 8.25 -27.44 -22.67
N ASN A 246 7.07 -27.40 -22.04
CA ASN A 246 5.99 -26.56 -22.52
C ASN A 246 6.41 -25.08 -22.54
N VAL A 247 5.98 -24.38 -23.59
CA VAL A 247 6.34 -22.99 -23.86
C VAL A 247 6.00 -22.03 -22.73
N LEU A 248 4.87 -22.26 -22.03
CA LEU A 248 4.43 -21.47 -20.89
C LEU A 248 5.18 -21.84 -19.60
N THR A 249 5.48 -23.13 -19.39
CA THR A 249 6.15 -23.62 -18.18
C THR A 249 7.64 -23.24 -18.14
N ARG A 250 8.32 -23.20 -19.29
CA ARG A 250 9.78 -23.06 -19.35
C ARG A 250 10.31 -21.76 -18.75
N THR A 251 9.50 -20.70 -18.72
CA THR A 251 9.88 -19.39 -18.15
C THR A 251 9.40 -19.22 -16.70
N VAL A 252 8.58 -20.16 -16.18
CA VAL A 252 8.12 -20.13 -14.78
C VAL A 252 9.32 -20.27 -13.84
N PRO A 253 9.44 -19.43 -12.80
CA PRO A 253 10.50 -19.57 -11.81
C PRO A 253 10.53 -20.96 -11.18
N ASN A 254 11.73 -21.52 -10.95
CA ASN A 254 11.90 -22.89 -10.46
C ASN A 254 11.11 -23.18 -9.19
N ILE A 255 11.07 -22.21 -8.27
CA ILE A 255 10.33 -22.28 -7.00
C ILE A 255 8.81 -22.43 -7.16
N TRP A 256 8.26 -22.10 -8.34
CA TRP A 256 6.82 -22.13 -8.61
C TRP A 256 6.43 -23.20 -9.64
N ARG A 257 7.40 -23.91 -10.22
CA ARG A 257 7.15 -24.84 -11.32
C ARG A 257 6.36 -26.08 -10.91
N GLU A 258 6.53 -26.55 -9.69
CA GLU A 258 5.82 -27.72 -9.14
C GLU A 258 4.68 -27.34 -8.19
N THR A 259 4.52 -26.04 -7.95
CA THR A 259 3.71 -25.53 -6.85
C THR A 259 2.29 -25.20 -7.34
N PRO A 260 1.24 -25.64 -6.62
CA PRO A 260 -0.13 -25.26 -6.94
C PRO A 260 -0.39 -23.75 -6.83
N ALA A 261 -1.44 -23.28 -7.50
CA ALA A 261 -1.76 -21.86 -7.61
C ALA A 261 -2.16 -21.24 -6.25
N PRO A 262 -1.44 -20.21 -5.76
CA PRO A 262 -1.79 -19.49 -4.54
C PRO A 262 -2.71 -18.29 -4.84
N TYR A 263 -3.50 -18.34 -5.92
CA TYR A 263 -4.34 -17.24 -6.39
C TYR A 263 -5.82 -17.58 -6.29
N GLY A 264 -6.66 -16.58 -6.00
CA GLY A 264 -8.08 -16.82 -5.88
C GLY A 264 -8.76 -17.14 -7.23
N PRO A 265 -9.97 -17.71 -7.18
CA PRO A 265 -10.63 -18.30 -8.35
C PRO A 265 -10.99 -17.27 -9.42
N LEU A 266 -11.30 -16.02 -9.06
CA LEU A 266 -11.59 -14.98 -10.05
C LEU A 266 -10.36 -14.66 -10.91
N PHE A 267 -9.18 -14.63 -10.31
CA PHE A 267 -7.95 -14.34 -11.04
C PHE A 267 -7.63 -15.44 -12.06
N LEU A 268 -7.73 -16.70 -11.65
CA LEU A 268 -7.54 -17.86 -12.53
C LEU A 268 -8.64 -17.95 -13.59
N TRP A 269 -9.88 -17.57 -13.27
CA TRP A 269 -10.98 -17.55 -14.22
C TRP A 269 -10.79 -16.48 -15.31
N MET A 270 -10.36 -15.26 -14.95
CA MET A 270 -9.98 -14.24 -15.93
C MET A 270 -8.76 -14.68 -16.75
N GLY A 271 -7.78 -15.33 -16.09
CA GLY A 271 -6.63 -15.95 -16.73
C GLY A 271 -7.03 -16.98 -17.79
N ARG A 272 -7.94 -17.89 -17.48
CA ARG A 272 -8.53 -18.84 -18.44
C ARG A 272 -9.11 -18.11 -19.66
N GLY A 273 -9.83 -17.01 -19.43
CA GLY A 273 -10.35 -16.16 -20.51
C GLY A 273 -9.24 -15.58 -21.40
N ILE A 274 -8.14 -15.11 -20.79
CA ILE A 274 -6.94 -14.67 -21.51
C ILE A 274 -6.37 -15.81 -22.35
N THR A 275 -6.20 -17.00 -21.76
CA THR A 275 -5.72 -18.18 -22.47
C THR A 275 -6.60 -18.54 -23.66
N TYR A 276 -7.93 -18.50 -23.55
CA TYR A 276 -8.80 -18.76 -24.71
C TYR A 276 -8.59 -17.77 -25.85
N LEU A 277 -8.23 -16.52 -25.55
CA LEU A 277 -7.98 -15.49 -26.56
C LEU A 277 -6.57 -15.60 -27.17
N THR A 278 -5.59 -16.02 -26.39
CA THR A 278 -4.17 -15.96 -26.79
C THR A 278 -3.58 -17.32 -27.14
N GLY A 279 -4.20 -18.42 -26.71
CA GLY A 279 -3.58 -19.73 -26.66
C GLY A 279 -2.21 -19.67 -25.95
N GLU A 280 -1.23 -20.36 -26.52
CA GLU A 280 0.15 -20.38 -26.03
C GLU A 280 1.00 -19.16 -26.47
N ASN A 281 0.39 -18.08 -26.99
CA ASN A 281 1.11 -16.86 -27.33
C ASN A 281 1.47 -16.07 -26.06
N ILE A 282 2.74 -16.17 -25.65
CA ILE A 282 3.23 -15.56 -24.40
C ILE A 282 3.10 -14.03 -24.45
N VAL A 283 3.46 -13.40 -25.56
CA VAL A 283 3.50 -11.94 -25.67
C VAL A 283 2.10 -11.36 -25.56
N ALA A 284 1.13 -11.94 -26.29
CA ALA A 284 -0.26 -11.51 -26.21
C ALA A 284 -0.84 -11.72 -24.80
N GLY A 285 -0.54 -12.87 -24.17
CA GLY A 285 -0.94 -13.17 -22.80
C GLY A 285 -0.39 -12.16 -21.78
N ILE A 286 0.90 -11.79 -21.90
CA ILE A 286 1.54 -10.75 -21.08
C ILE A 286 0.78 -9.43 -21.21
N PHE A 287 0.45 -9.00 -22.43
CA PHE A 287 -0.27 -7.74 -22.64
C PHE A 287 -1.68 -7.78 -22.04
N LEU A 288 -2.42 -8.88 -22.17
CA LEU A 288 -3.77 -8.98 -21.58
C LEU A 288 -3.74 -9.02 -20.05
N HIS A 289 -2.78 -9.73 -19.44
CA HIS A 289 -2.58 -9.65 -17.99
C HIS A 289 -2.17 -8.25 -17.53
N ARG A 290 -1.37 -7.55 -18.34
CA ARG A 290 -1.01 -6.16 -18.09
C ARG A 290 -2.22 -5.24 -18.16
N LEU A 291 -3.17 -5.47 -19.06
CA LEU A 291 -4.44 -4.72 -19.07
C LEU A 291 -5.23 -4.91 -17.78
N LEU A 292 -5.29 -6.13 -17.22
CA LEU A 292 -5.92 -6.38 -15.91
C LEU A 292 -5.19 -5.61 -14.79
N ALA A 293 -3.86 -5.63 -14.79
CA ALA A 293 -3.08 -4.88 -13.81
C ALA A 293 -3.32 -3.36 -13.93
N LEU A 294 -3.32 -2.82 -15.15
CA LEU A 294 -3.60 -1.40 -15.44
C LEU A 294 -5.04 -1.00 -15.06
N ALA A 295 -6.02 -1.88 -15.24
CA ALA A 295 -7.39 -1.65 -14.75
C ALA A 295 -7.40 -1.53 -13.21
N GLY A 296 -6.66 -2.39 -12.52
CA GLY A 296 -6.40 -2.26 -11.08
C GLY A 296 -5.77 -0.93 -10.68
N VAL A 297 -4.72 -0.51 -11.39
CA VAL A 297 -4.07 0.81 -11.17
C VAL A 297 -5.05 1.97 -11.42
N ALA A 298 -5.89 1.89 -12.46
CA ALA A 298 -6.90 2.90 -12.72
C ALA A 298 -7.92 3.01 -11.58
N LEU A 299 -8.34 1.87 -11.00
CA LEU A 299 -9.18 1.84 -9.80
C LEU A 299 -8.49 2.46 -8.58
N ILE A 300 -7.18 2.23 -8.39
CA ILE A 300 -6.39 2.89 -7.33
C ILE A 300 -6.40 4.41 -7.54
N VAL A 301 -6.06 4.88 -8.74
CA VAL A 301 -6.02 6.31 -9.10
C VAL A 301 -7.40 6.98 -8.94
N TRP A 302 -8.48 6.21 -9.12
CA TRP A 302 -9.85 6.66 -8.89
C TRP A 302 -10.23 6.67 -7.40
N ALA A 303 -10.02 5.59 -6.66
CA ALA A 303 -10.50 5.41 -5.29
C ALA A 303 -9.68 6.22 -4.28
N LEU A 304 -8.35 6.16 -4.39
CA LEU A 304 -7.42 6.76 -3.44
C LEU A 304 -7.69 8.25 -3.12
N PRO A 305 -7.85 9.17 -4.11
CA PRO A 305 -8.15 10.57 -3.81
C PRO A 305 -9.51 10.79 -3.14
N ARG A 306 -10.47 9.89 -3.38
CA ARG A 306 -11.82 10.00 -2.80
C ARG A 306 -11.79 9.59 -1.34
N LEU A 307 -11.10 8.49 -1.04
CA LEU A 307 -10.83 8.06 0.33
C LEU A 307 -9.99 9.11 1.09
N ALA A 308 -8.98 9.71 0.44
CA ALA A 308 -8.17 10.76 1.05
C ALA A 308 -9.00 11.95 1.53
N ARG A 309 -9.96 12.41 0.72
CA ARG A 309 -10.86 13.51 1.11
C ARG A 309 -11.76 13.19 2.29
N ARG A 310 -12.20 11.94 2.47
CA ARG A 310 -12.97 11.51 3.66
C ARG A 310 -12.14 11.60 4.92
N CYS A 311 -10.85 11.30 4.79
CA CYS A 311 -9.88 11.39 5.86
C CYS A 311 -9.30 12.80 6.05
N GLY A 312 -9.75 13.85 5.35
CA GLY A 312 -9.16 15.18 5.48
C GLY A 312 -7.75 15.32 4.89
N VAL A 313 -7.32 14.40 4.01
CA VAL A 313 -6.00 14.41 3.36
C VAL A 313 -6.09 14.93 1.93
N ALA A 314 -5.15 15.79 1.55
CA ALA A 314 -5.06 16.33 0.20
C ALA A 314 -4.92 15.22 -0.86
N SER A 315 -5.72 15.31 -1.92
CA SER A 315 -5.88 14.25 -2.93
C SER A 315 -4.56 13.94 -3.65
N VAL A 316 -3.76 14.97 -3.89
CA VAL A 316 -2.48 14.90 -4.61
C VAL A 316 -1.36 14.32 -3.76
N THR A 317 -1.36 14.57 -2.46
CA THR A 317 -0.40 13.97 -1.53
C THR A 317 -0.63 12.46 -1.43
N ALA A 318 -1.90 12.04 -1.34
CA ALA A 318 -2.27 10.63 -1.34
C ALA A 318 -1.86 9.94 -2.66
N LEU A 319 -2.13 10.56 -3.81
CA LEU A 319 -1.68 10.03 -5.10
C LEU A 319 -0.15 9.95 -5.20
N TRP A 320 0.58 10.93 -4.69
CA TRP A 320 2.03 10.92 -4.74
C TRP A 320 2.62 9.74 -3.98
N LEU A 321 2.19 9.54 -2.72
CA LEU A 321 2.72 8.48 -1.87
C LEU A 321 2.16 7.09 -2.21
N GLY A 322 0.96 7.01 -2.77
CA GLY A 322 0.30 5.76 -3.16
C GLY A 322 0.47 5.41 -4.64
N ALA A 323 -0.17 6.16 -5.54
CA ALA A 323 -0.23 5.83 -6.98
C ALA A 323 1.06 6.16 -7.75
N ALA A 324 1.78 7.23 -7.38
CA ALA A 324 3.04 7.60 -8.00
C ALA A 324 4.25 6.94 -7.33
N ASN A 325 4.01 6.11 -6.31
CA ASN A 325 5.06 5.40 -5.60
C ASN A 325 5.87 4.54 -6.59
N PRO A 326 7.21 4.63 -6.61
CA PRO A 326 8.03 3.84 -7.52
C PRO A 326 7.77 2.34 -7.41
N LEU A 327 7.47 1.81 -6.20
CA LEU A 327 7.10 0.40 -6.03
C LEU A 327 5.85 0.02 -6.84
N LEU A 328 4.87 0.92 -6.96
CA LEU A 328 3.68 0.66 -7.77
C LEU A 328 4.05 0.62 -9.26
N LEU A 329 4.84 1.60 -9.73
CA LEU A 329 5.25 1.67 -11.13
C LEU A 329 6.09 0.44 -11.52
N PHE A 330 6.97 -0.01 -10.63
CA PHE A 330 7.91 -1.08 -10.90
C PHE A 330 7.25 -2.45 -10.79
N HIS A 331 6.43 -2.68 -9.77
CA HIS A 331 5.85 -4.00 -9.56
C HIS A 331 4.44 -4.14 -10.16
N LEU A 332 3.54 -3.18 -9.93
CA LEU A 332 2.16 -3.33 -10.41
C LEU A 332 2.04 -3.09 -11.92
N VAL A 333 2.80 -2.13 -12.47
CA VAL A 333 2.79 -1.82 -13.91
C VAL A 333 3.83 -2.64 -14.66
N ALA A 334 5.12 -2.43 -14.41
CA ALA A 334 6.18 -3.10 -15.17
C ALA A 334 6.25 -4.60 -14.85
N GLY A 335 6.08 -4.99 -13.59
CA GLY A 335 6.05 -6.39 -13.13
C GLY A 335 4.71 -7.11 -13.30
N ILE A 336 3.64 -6.41 -13.69
CA ILE A 336 2.31 -6.99 -13.98
C ILE A 336 1.71 -7.73 -12.77
N HIS A 337 2.00 -7.25 -11.55
CA HIS A 337 1.53 -7.92 -10.34
C HIS A 337 0.01 -7.85 -10.17
N ASN A 338 -0.62 -9.00 -9.91
CA ASN A 338 -2.08 -9.11 -9.76
C ASN A 338 -2.62 -8.38 -8.51
N GLU A 339 -1.74 -8.00 -7.58
CA GLU A 339 -2.01 -7.08 -6.49
C GLU A 339 -2.58 -5.75 -6.95
N ALA A 340 -2.29 -5.31 -8.18
CA ALA A 340 -2.89 -4.12 -8.75
C ALA A 340 -4.42 -4.22 -8.77
N LEU A 341 -4.94 -5.36 -9.25
CA LEU A 341 -6.36 -5.62 -9.32
C LEU A 341 -6.97 -5.82 -7.93
N MET A 342 -6.28 -6.57 -7.06
CA MET A 342 -6.69 -6.73 -5.66
C MET A 342 -6.84 -5.36 -4.97
N ILE A 343 -5.79 -4.55 -4.91
CA ILE A 343 -5.80 -3.25 -4.22
C ILE A 343 -6.81 -2.30 -4.86
N GLY A 344 -6.86 -2.25 -6.19
CA GLY A 344 -7.81 -1.42 -6.94
C GLY A 344 -9.27 -1.72 -6.58
N LEU A 345 -9.68 -2.99 -6.64
CA LEU A 345 -11.02 -3.42 -6.24
C LEU A 345 -11.27 -3.18 -4.75
N MET A 346 -10.31 -3.50 -3.87
CA MET A 346 -10.44 -3.29 -2.42
C MET A 346 -10.74 -1.83 -2.08
N LEU A 347 -9.96 -0.89 -2.63
CA LEU A 347 -10.13 0.55 -2.38
C LEU A 347 -11.40 1.07 -3.04
N ALA A 348 -11.73 0.62 -4.25
CA ALA A 348 -12.94 1.04 -4.93
C ALA A 348 -14.19 0.58 -4.19
N GLY A 349 -14.24 -0.68 -3.76
CA GLY A 349 -15.33 -1.21 -2.95
C GLY A 349 -15.45 -0.54 -1.59
N THR A 350 -14.31 -0.23 -0.94
CA THR A 350 -14.28 0.56 0.30
C THR A 350 -14.88 1.95 0.09
N GLU A 351 -14.48 2.65 -0.98
CA GLU A 351 -15.02 3.97 -1.32
C GLU A 351 -16.53 3.92 -1.59
N LEU A 352 -17.01 2.93 -2.33
CA LEU A 352 -18.44 2.76 -2.61
C LEU A 352 -19.23 2.49 -1.32
N ALA A 353 -18.76 1.58 -0.46
CA ALA A 353 -19.44 1.28 0.79
C ALA A 353 -19.46 2.49 1.75
N LEU A 354 -18.36 3.24 1.85
CA LEU A 354 -18.29 4.44 2.69
C LEU A 354 -19.17 5.59 2.18
N ARG A 355 -19.46 5.68 0.87
CA ARG A 355 -20.48 6.63 0.35
C ARG A 355 -21.84 6.41 1.00
N ALA A 356 -22.23 5.16 1.19
CA ALA A 356 -23.49 4.82 1.85
C ALA A 356 -23.42 5.08 3.36
N ILE A 357 -22.35 4.60 3.99
CA ILE A 357 -22.20 4.62 5.46
C ILE A 357 -22.07 6.03 6.02
N GLU A 358 -21.43 6.96 5.31
CA GLU A 358 -21.17 8.32 5.80
C GLU A 358 -22.27 9.32 5.43
N ARG A 359 -23.30 8.89 4.69
CA ARG A 359 -24.41 9.77 4.29
C ARG A 359 -25.29 10.13 5.50
N PRO A 360 -25.65 11.40 5.75
CA PRO A 360 -26.60 11.75 6.81
C PRO A 360 -28.00 11.19 6.57
N GLY A 361 -28.71 10.81 7.65
CA GLY A 361 -30.14 10.42 7.61
C GLY A 361 -30.40 8.93 7.32
N ALA A 362 -31.62 8.57 6.95
CA ALA A 362 -31.99 7.20 6.59
C ALA A 362 -31.31 6.76 5.28
N LEU A 363 -30.91 5.48 5.20
CA LEU A 363 -30.33 4.91 3.98
C LEU A 363 -31.42 4.79 2.91
N ARG A 364 -31.18 5.40 1.75
CA ARG A 364 -32.05 5.26 0.57
C ARG A 364 -31.68 4.01 -0.21
N SER A 365 -32.54 3.59 -1.15
CA SER A 365 -32.27 2.47 -2.05
C SER A 365 -30.92 2.60 -2.77
N THR A 366 -30.55 3.81 -3.20
CA THR A 366 -29.25 4.10 -3.81
C THR A 366 -28.08 3.85 -2.87
N ASP A 367 -28.23 4.16 -1.58
CA ASP A 367 -27.17 3.97 -0.59
C ASP A 367 -27.02 2.48 -0.26
N ILE A 368 -28.12 1.73 -0.21
CA ILE A 368 -28.09 0.28 -0.08
C ILE A 368 -27.37 -0.35 -1.28
N ALA A 369 -27.67 0.10 -2.51
CA ALA A 369 -26.97 -0.37 -3.70
C ALA A 369 -25.46 -0.10 -3.64
N PHE A 370 -25.03 1.08 -3.15
CA PHE A 370 -23.61 1.38 -2.93
C PHE A 370 -22.97 0.52 -1.84
N LEU A 371 -23.69 0.22 -0.75
CA LEU A 371 -23.20 -0.63 0.33
C LEU A 371 -23.02 -2.08 -0.16
N VAL A 372 -24.06 -2.65 -0.77
CA VAL A 372 -24.05 -4.03 -1.29
C VAL A 372 -23.04 -4.15 -2.43
N GLY A 373 -23.04 -3.22 -3.38
CA GLY A 373 -22.08 -3.19 -4.48
C GLY A 373 -20.64 -3.00 -3.98
N GLY A 374 -20.41 -2.11 -3.02
CA GLY A 374 -19.10 -1.91 -2.40
C GLY A 374 -18.59 -3.15 -1.67
N ALA A 375 -19.45 -3.80 -0.88
CA ALA A 375 -19.16 -5.06 -0.22
C ALA A 375 -18.86 -6.19 -1.22
N GLY A 376 -19.66 -6.30 -2.28
CA GLY A 376 -19.45 -7.26 -3.37
C GLY A 376 -18.13 -7.04 -4.09
N VAL A 377 -17.74 -5.80 -4.37
CA VAL A 377 -16.44 -5.47 -4.99
C VAL A 377 -15.26 -5.82 -4.07
N ILE A 378 -15.36 -5.61 -2.76
CA ILE A 378 -14.34 -6.08 -1.79
C ILE A 378 -14.28 -7.61 -1.78
N ALA A 379 -15.43 -8.28 -1.80
CA ALA A 379 -15.47 -9.75 -1.86
C ALA A 379 -14.84 -10.27 -3.16
N LEU A 380 -15.10 -9.65 -4.31
CA LEU A 380 -14.43 -9.97 -5.58
C LEU A 380 -12.92 -9.74 -5.50
N SER A 381 -12.47 -8.65 -4.85
CA SER A 381 -11.04 -8.43 -4.56
C SER A 381 -10.44 -9.60 -3.78
N SER A 382 -11.16 -10.15 -2.80
CA SER A 382 -10.69 -11.29 -2.01
C SER A 382 -10.54 -12.57 -2.83
N THR A 383 -11.30 -12.70 -3.91
CA THR A 383 -11.15 -13.78 -4.90
C THR A 383 -10.04 -13.54 -5.93
N ILE A 384 -9.35 -12.40 -5.87
CA ILE A 384 -8.00 -12.25 -6.44
C ILE A 384 -6.99 -12.69 -5.39
N LYS A 385 -7.06 -12.08 -4.19
CA LYS A 385 -6.21 -12.37 -3.04
C LYS A 385 -6.93 -12.05 -1.73
N ILE A 386 -7.01 -13.06 -0.86
CA ILE A 386 -7.75 -13.05 0.40
C ILE A 386 -7.44 -11.88 1.35
N PRO A 387 -6.19 -11.40 1.51
CA PRO A 387 -5.88 -10.33 2.46
C PRO A 387 -6.76 -9.07 2.29
N SER A 388 -7.26 -8.79 1.08
CA SER A 388 -8.18 -7.68 0.84
C SER A 388 -9.53 -7.80 1.55
N LEU A 389 -9.97 -9.01 1.94
CA LEU A 389 -11.21 -9.24 2.68
C LEU A 389 -11.22 -8.53 4.04
N ILE A 390 -10.04 -8.24 4.60
CA ILE A 390 -9.88 -7.46 5.82
C ILE A 390 -10.58 -6.08 5.71
N ALA A 391 -10.61 -5.49 4.52
CA ALA A 391 -11.31 -4.22 4.28
C ALA A 391 -12.81 -4.30 4.61
N LEU A 392 -13.44 -5.47 4.40
CA LEU A 392 -14.85 -5.68 4.71
C LEU A 392 -15.11 -5.61 6.22
N GLY A 393 -14.17 -6.09 7.04
CA GLY A 393 -14.24 -5.93 8.50
C GLY A 393 -14.25 -4.46 8.92
N PHE A 394 -13.40 -3.62 8.31
CA PHE A 394 -13.35 -2.19 8.60
C PHE A 394 -14.58 -1.42 8.10
N VAL A 395 -15.12 -1.79 6.94
CA VAL A 395 -16.41 -1.30 6.45
C VAL A 395 -17.53 -1.72 7.40
N GLY A 396 -17.53 -2.98 7.87
CA GLY A 396 -18.49 -3.50 8.83
C GLY A 396 -18.46 -2.78 10.17
N MET A 397 -17.28 -2.43 10.69
CA MET A 397 -17.16 -1.64 11.92
C MET A 397 -17.63 -0.19 11.73
N ALA A 398 -17.40 0.40 10.55
CA ALA A 398 -17.95 1.71 10.23
C ALA A 398 -19.49 1.69 10.13
N LEU A 399 -20.06 0.65 9.51
CA LEU A 399 -21.51 0.42 9.44
C LEU A 399 -22.11 0.15 10.83
N SER A 400 -21.47 -0.69 11.64
CA SER A 400 -21.90 -0.97 13.01
C SER A 400 -21.92 0.31 13.86
N ARG A 401 -20.90 1.18 13.73
CA ARG A 401 -20.88 2.48 14.41
C ARG A 401 -22.06 3.36 14.00
N ARG A 402 -22.43 3.37 12.70
CA ARG A 402 -23.63 4.07 12.23
C ARG A 402 -24.91 3.54 12.91
N TRP A 403 -24.97 2.25 13.19
CA TRP A 403 -26.07 1.59 13.89
C TRP A 403 -25.95 1.61 15.43
N GLY A 404 -25.10 2.49 15.98
CA GLY A 404 -24.97 2.70 17.42
C GLY A 404 -23.77 2.01 18.09
N GLY A 405 -22.97 1.23 17.36
CA GLY A 405 -21.68 0.71 17.84
C GLY A 405 -21.77 -0.35 18.95
N THR A 406 -22.88 -1.09 19.01
CA THR A 406 -23.12 -2.17 19.99
C THR A 406 -22.63 -3.52 19.45
N LEU A 407 -22.54 -4.56 20.32
CA LEU A 407 -22.27 -5.92 19.83
C LEU A 407 -23.37 -6.42 18.88
N ARG A 408 -24.63 -6.03 19.11
CA ARG A 408 -25.75 -6.37 18.21
C ARG A 408 -25.55 -5.75 16.82
N SER A 409 -25.16 -4.48 16.74
CA SER A 409 -24.88 -3.85 15.46
C SER A 409 -23.66 -4.45 14.75
N VAL A 410 -22.65 -4.90 15.51
CA VAL A 410 -21.52 -5.66 14.94
C VAL A 410 -22.01 -6.99 14.37
N ALA A 411 -22.84 -7.74 15.09
CA ALA A 411 -23.39 -9.01 14.62
C ALA A 411 -24.23 -8.83 13.35
N TYR A 412 -25.11 -7.83 13.29
CA TYR A 412 -25.89 -7.53 12.09
C TYR A 412 -25.02 -7.11 10.91
N ALA A 413 -23.99 -6.29 11.14
CA ALA A 413 -23.09 -5.85 10.07
C ALA A 413 -22.26 -7.04 9.56
N ALA A 414 -21.77 -7.89 10.47
CA ALA A 414 -21.04 -9.10 10.13
C ALA A 414 -21.92 -10.09 9.36
N LEU A 415 -23.18 -10.28 9.76
CA LEU A 415 -24.12 -11.16 9.05
C LEU A 415 -24.39 -10.64 7.63
N LEU A 416 -24.73 -9.36 7.49
CA LEU A 416 -25.02 -8.75 6.19
C LEU A 416 -23.83 -8.84 5.24
N LEU A 417 -22.67 -8.33 5.67
CA LEU A 417 -21.48 -8.27 4.82
C LEU A 417 -20.86 -9.66 4.62
N GLY A 418 -20.90 -10.52 5.65
CA GLY A 418 -20.46 -11.91 5.58
C GLY A 418 -21.28 -12.72 4.60
N THR A 419 -22.61 -12.54 4.58
CA THR A 419 -23.48 -13.20 3.59
C THR A 419 -23.12 -12.80 2.16
N ILE A 420 -22.87 -11.50 1.92
CA ILE A 420 -22.42 -11.01 0.61
C ILE A 420 -21.06 -11.63 0.23
N ALA A 421 -20.12 -11.66 1.17
CA ALA A 421 -18.79 -12.23 0.92
C ALA A 421 -18.85 -13.72 0.59
N VAL A 422 -19.60 -14.50 1.38
CA VAL A 422 -19.82 -15.93 1.13
C VAL A 422 -20.51 -16.14 -0.20
N ALA A 423 -21.58 -15.39 -0.50
CA ALA A 423 -22.29 -15.49 -1.77
C ALA A 423 -21.36 -15.23 -2.96
N VAL A 424 -20.55 -14.18 -2.93
CA VAL A 424 -19.57 -13.88 -3.99
C VAL A 424 -18.52 -14.97 -4.09
N GLN A 425 -17.96 -15.45 -2.97
CA GLN A 425 -16.98 -16.52 -2.99
C GLN A 425 -17.56 -17.81 -3.58
N VAL A 426 -18.77 -18.19 -3.19
CA VAL A 426 -19.48 -19.37 -3.73
C VAL A 426 -19.74 -19.20 -5.22
N VAL A 427 -20.31 -18.08 -5.64
CA VAL A 427 -20.65 -17.82 -7.05
C VAL A 427 -19.40 -17.84 -7.93
N VAL A 428 -18.30 -17.22 -7.50
CA VAL A 428 -17.05 -17.20 -8.27
C VAL A 428 -16.38 -18.58 -8.27
N SER A 429 -16.31 -19.25 -7.11
CA SER A 429 -15.69 -20.57 -6.98
C SER A 429 -16.40 -21.62 -7.83
N LEU A 430 -17.74 -21.66 -7.77
CA LEU A 430 -18.54 -22.60 -8.55
C LEU A 430 -18.67 -22.17 -10.02
N GLY A 431 -18.89 -20.88 -10.28
CA GLY A 431 -19.04 -20.34 -11.63
C GLY A 431 -17.77 -20.40 -12.47
N SER A 432 -16.59 -20.38 -11.83
CA SER A 432 -15.34 -20.64 -12.54
C SER A 432 -15.13 -22.13 -12.87
N GLY A 433 -15.80 -23.04 -12.16
CA GLY A 433 -15.57 -24.49 -12.21
C GLY A 433 -14.35 -24.95 -11.39
N LEU A 434 -13.73 -24.06 -10.61
CA LEU A 434 -12.53 -24.34 -9.81
C LEU A 434 -12.85 -24.81 -8.38
N GLY A 435 -14.07 -24.60 -7.91
CA GLY A 435 -14.47 -24.94 -6.55
C GLY A 435 -13.62 -24.21 -5.49
N PHE A 436 -13.42 -24.87 -4.34
CA PHE A 436 -12.80 -24.29 -3.15
C PHE A 436 -11.36 -24.74 -2.89
N GLY A 437 -10.69 -25.34 -3.89
CA GLY A 437 -9.31 -25.83 -3.76
C GLY A 437 -8.30 -24.78 -3.26
N TRP A 438 -8.56 -23.50 -3.57
CA TRP A 438 -7.77 -22.36 -3.09
C TRP A 438 -7.62 -22.27 -1.56
N ILE A 439 -8.55 -22.84 -0.79
CA ILE A 439 -8.44 -22.86 0.69
C ILE A 439 -7.20 -23.65 1.13
N HIS A 440 -6.87 -24.72 0.40
CA HIS A 440 -5.74 -25.58 0.70
C HIS A 440 -4.40 -24.98 0.25
N THR A 441 -4.41 -23.99 -0.65
CA THR A 441 -3.19 -23.33 -1.17
C THR A 441 -2.81 -22.04 -0.45
N LEU A 442 -3.51 -21.66 0.62
CA LEU A 442 -3.21 -20.44 1.40
C LEU A 442 -1.84 -20.49 2.11
N GLY A 443 -1.39 -21.69 2.47
CA GLY A 443 -0.08 -21.92 3.09
C GLY A 443 1.07 -21.95 2.10
N THR A 444 0.81 -22.06 0.80
CA THR A 444 1.81 -22.30 -0.25
C THR A 444 2.91 -21.26 -0.28
N ALA A 445 2.57 -19.98 -0.05
CA ALA A 445 3.56 -18.91 0.00
C ALA A 445 4.57 -19.08 1.16
N GLY A 446 4.21 -19.81 2.23
CA GLY A 446 5.00 -19.99 3.45
C GLY A 446 6.30 -20.79 3.29
N VAL A 447 6.50 -21.47 2.15
CA VAL A 447 7.73 -22.24 1.88
C VAL A 447 8.93 -21.34 1.58
N VAL A 448 8.68 -20.11 1.11
CA VAL A 448 9.75 -19.16 0.81
C VAL A 448 10.27 -18.53 2.10
N ARG A 449 11.57 -18.23 2.14
CA ARG A 449 12.18 -17.47 3.24
C ARG A 449 12.51 -16.07 2.72
N SER A 450 11.76 -15.08 3.17
CA SER A 450 11.97 -13.67 2.79
C SER A 450 12.67 -12.88 3.89
N TRP A 451 13.66 -12.07 3.49
CA TRP A 451 14.39 -11.17 4.36
C TRP A 451 13.55 -9.99 4.89
N MET A 452 12.45 -9.62 4.21
CA MET A 452 11.57 -8.53 4.66
C MET A 452 10.54 -8.95 5.71
N SER A 453 10.41 -10.27 5.96
CA SER A 453 9.52 -10.79 6.98
C SER A 453 10.21 -10.78 8.33
N ILE A 454 9.60 -10.11 9.32
CA ILE A 454 10.13 -10.07 10.70
C ILE A 454 10.27 -11.48 11.31
N PRO A 455 9.25 -12.36 11.31
CA PRO A 455 9.43 -13.70 11.89
C PRO A 455 10.47 -14.53 11.14
N THR A 456 10.62 -14.33 9.83
CA THR A 456 11.60 -15.06 9.04
C THR A 456 13.04 -14.58 9.27
N ILE A 457 13.28 -13.27 9.32
CA ILE A 457 14.63 -12.75 9.58
C ILE A 457 15.10 -13.10 10.99
N LEU A 458 14.18 -13.15 11.97
CA LEU A 458 14.49 -13.65 13.32
C LEU A 458 14.91 -15.12 13.27
N GLY A 459 14.16 -15.98 12.57
CA GLY A 459 14.53 -17.40 12.44
C GLY A 459 15.86 -17.62 11.71
N LEU A 460 16.14 -16.83 10.67
CA LEU A 460 17.43 -16.88 9.95
C LEU A 460 18.58 -16.40 10.83
N ALA A 461 18.41 -15.28 11.54
CA ALA A 461 19.43 -14.73 12.43
C ALA A 461 19.74 -15.69 13.59
N THR A 462 18.72 -16.29 14.21
CA THR A 462 18.92 -17.26 15.30
C THR A 462 19.61 -18.53 14.80
N GLY A 463 19.23 -19.06 13.63
CA GLY A 463 19.93 -20.22 13.06
C GLY A 463 21.39 -19.92 12.72
N PHE A 464 21.67 -18.75 12.14
CA PHE A 464 23.04 -18.30 11.88
C PHE A 464 23.88 -18.20 13.16
N VAL A 465 23.33 -17.61 14.22
CA VAL A 465 23.99 -17.54 15.53
C VAL A 465 24.19 -18.93 16.14
N GLY A 466 23.22 -19.84 16.01
CA GLY A 466 23.34 -21.22 16.47
C GLY A 466 24.52 -21.94 15.82
N VAL A 467 24.69 -21.79 14.50
CA VAL A 467 25.85 -22.33 13.77
C VAL A 467 27.15 -21.70 14.25
N LEU A 468 27.19 -20.37 14.41
CA LEU A 468 28.38 -19.65 14.87
C LEU A 468 28.84 -20.08 16.27
N LEU A 469 27.90 -20.42 17.15
CA LEU A 469 28.16 -20.87 18.52
C LEU A 469 28.38 -22.39 18.64
N GLY A 470 28.36 -23.15 17.53
CA GLY A 470 28.50 -24.60 17.54
C GLY A 470 27.27 -25.36 18.08
N LEU A 471 26.10 -24.72 18.16
CA LEU A 471 24.84 -25.31 18.63
C LEU A 471 24.05 -25.99 17.48
N GLY A 472 24.37 -25.67 16.23
CA GLY A 472 23.72 -26.20 15.03
C GLY A 472 22.70 -25.24 14.39
N ASP A 473 22.13 -25.64 13.24
CA ASP A 473 21.12 -24.85 12.54
C ASP A 473 19.72 -25.12 13.12
N HIS A 474 19.21 -24.14 13.86
CA HIS A 474 17.87 -24.16 14.45
C HIS A 474 16.84 -23.32 13.69
N THR A 475 17.13 -22.84 12.47
CA THR A 475 16.22 -21.96 11.72
C THR A 475 14.81 -22.54 11.61
N THR A 476 14.67 -23.80 11.18
CA THR A 476 13.34 -24.41 10.98
C THR A 476 12.54 -24.50 12.29
N ALA A 477 13.20 -24.90 13.38
CA ALA A 477 12.56 -24.98 14.70
C ALA A 477 12.09 -23.61 15.19
N VAL A 478 12.95 -22.59 15.07
CA VAL A 478 12.59 -21.21 15.44
C VAL A 478 11.45 -20.68 14.57
N LEU A 479 11.47 -20.92 13.26
CA LEU A 479 10.39 -20.51 12.35
C LEU A 479 9.04 -21.16 12.70
N SER A 480 9.05 -22.41 13.16
CA SER A 480 7.84 -23.11 13.60
C SER A 480 7.17 -22.44 14.81
N LEU A 481 7.94 -21.70 15.61
CA LEU A 481 7.45 -20.95 16.76
C LEU A 481 7.16 -19.48 16.42
N THR A 482 8.08 -18.80 15.73
CA THR A 482 7.97 -17.35 15.48
C THR A 482 6.83 -17.01 14.52
N ARG A 483 6.54 -17.85 13.52
CA ARG A 483 5.49 -17.59 12.52
C ARG A 483 4.08 -17.65 13.13
N PRO A 484 3.69 -18.67 13.92
CA PRO A 484 2.40 -18.65 14.63
C PRO A 484 2.27 -17.47 15.60
N ILE A 485 3.33 -17.16 16.36
CA ILE A 485 3.34 -15.99 17.26
C ILE A 485 3.09 -14.70 16.48
N ALA A 486 3.80 -14.50 15.37
CA ALA A 486 3.62 -13.33 14.52
C ALA A 486 2.21 -13.24 13.95
N ALA A 487 1.61 -14.37 13.54
CA ALA A 487 0.21 -14.42 13.09
C ALA A 487 -0.78 -14.03 14.19
N VAL A 488 -0.57 -14.50 15.43
CA VAL A 488 -1.39 -14.11 16.60
C VAL A 488 -1.24 -12.61 16.88
N VAL A 489 -0.02 -12.08 16.88
CA VAL A 489 0.23 -10.64 17.08
C VAL A 489 -0.44 -9.81 15.99
N ALA A 490 -0.35 -10.23 14.72
CA ALA A 490 -1.04 -9.56 13.61
C ALA A 490 -2.56 -9.57 13.83
N GLY A 491 -3.14 -10.72 14.21
CA GLY A 491 -4.57 -10.84 14.53
C GLY A 491 -5.01 -9.91 15.67
N VAL A 492 -4.22 -9.82 16.74
CA VAL A 492 -4.47 -8.89 17.85
C VAL A 492 -4.45 -7.44 17.38
N ILE A 493 -3.48 -7.05 16.54
CA ILE A 493 -3.42 -5.69 15.97
C ILE A 493 -4.65 -5.41 15.09
N VAL A 494 -5.05 -6.35 14.22
CA VAL A 494 -6.24 -6.23 13.38
C VAL A 494 -7.50 -6.02 14.26
N ILE A 495 -7.70 -6.85 15.28
CA ILE A 495 -8.83 -6.72 16.22
C ILE A 495 -8.80 -5.37 16.93
N ARG A 496 -7.63 -4.94 17.43
CA ARG A 496 -7.47 -3.63 18.07
C ARG A 496 -7.85 -2.49 17.12
N MET A 497 -7.49 -2.58 15.84
CA MET A 497 -7.87 -1.60 14.83
C MET A 497 -9.37 -1.62 14.52
N LEU A 498 -10.00 -2.81 14.44
CA LEU A 498 -11.44 -2.95 14.27
C LEU A 498 -12.21 -2.30 15.43
N VAL A 499 -11.79 -2.57 16.67
CA VAL A 499 -12.35 -1.97 17.89
C VAL A 499 -12.17 -0.44 17.89
N ALA A 500 -11.00 0.05 17.45
CA ALA A 500 -10.76 1.49 17.35
C ALA A 500 -11.72 2.19 16.38
N VAL A 501 -12.07 1.53 15.26
CA VAL A 501 -13.07 2.04 14.30
C VAL A 501 -14.48 1.97 14.86
N LEU A 502 -14.85 0.87 15.52
CA LEU A 502 -16.15 0.72 16.17
C LEU A 502 -16.39 1.84 17.19
N ARG A 503 -15.36 2.18 17.98
CA ARG A 503 -15.38 3.25 18.99
C ARG A 503 -15.19 4.65 18.43
N GLY A 504 -15.04 4.81 17.12
CA GLY A 504 -14.86 6.11 16.46
C GLY A 504 -13.51 6.79 16.72
N ARG A 505 -12.51 6.06 17.25
CA ARG A 505 -11.17 6.60 17.55
C ARG A 505 -10.28 6.70 16.31
N LEU A 506 -10.53 5.85 15.32
CA LEU A 506 -9.81 5.85 14.05
C LEU A 506 -10.80 5.82 12.90
N HIS A 507 -10.41 6.44 11.79
CA HIS A 507 -11.10 6.29 10.52
C HIS A 507 -10.87 4.87 9.97
N SER A 508 -11.87 4.29 9.29
CA SER A 508 -11.81 2.92 8.76
C SER A 508 -10.65 2.70 7.78
N VAL A 509 -10.38 3.69 6.92
CA VAL A 509 -9.28 3.65 5.94
C VAL A 509 -7.90 3.63 6.61
N GLY A 510 -7.70 4.45 7.64
CA GLY A 510 -6.45 4.49 8.40
C GLY A 510 -6.20 3.19 9.14
N ALA A 511 -7.24 2.70 9.84
CA ALA A 511 -7.20 1.43 10.56
C ALA A 511 -6.93 0.23 9.63
N LEU A 512 -7.53 0.21 8.43
CA LEU A 512 -7.26 -0.77 7.39
C LEU A 512 -5.78 -0.76 6.98
N GLY A 513 -5.22 0.42 6.73
CA GLY A 513 -3.82 0.54 6.32
C GLY A 513 -2.83 0.07 7.40
N VAL A 514 -3.10 0.38 8.68
CA VAL A 514 -2.29 -0.13 9.80
C VAL A 514 -2.43 -1.64 9.96
N ALA A 515 -3.64 -2.16 9.85
CA ALA A 515 -3.91 -3.59 9.93
C ALA A 515 -3.20 -4.37 8.81
N LEU A 516 -3.28 -3.90 7.57
CA LEU A 516 -2.54 -4.50 6.46
C LEU A 516 -1.02 -4.34 6.64
N GLY A 517 -0.55 -3.22 7.19
CA GLY A 517 0.86 -3.05 7.56
C GLY A 517 1.34 -4.09 8.56
N ALA A 518 0.57 -4.35 9.61
CA ALA A 518 0.87 -5.39 10.59
C ALA A 518 0.85 -6.78 9.96
N VAL A 519 -0.18 -7.09 9.15
CA VAL A 519 -0.28 -8.36 8.43
C VAL A 519 0.95 -8.56 7.55
N VAL A 520 1.36 -7.56 6.76
CA VAL A 520 2.54 -7.66 5.89
C VAL A 520 3.81 -7.87 6.71
N LEU A 521 4.12 -7.01 7.68
CA LEU A 521 5.37 -7.10 8.45
C LEU A 521 5.54 -8.42 9.21
N LEU A 522 4.42 -8.98 9.68
CA LEU A 522 4.36 -10.21 10.45
C LEU A 522 4.02 -11.44 9.59
N PHE A 523 3.84 -11.26 8.28
CA PHE A 523 3.55 -12.37 7.37
C PHE A 523 4.79 -13.27 7.26
N PRO A 524 4.64 -14.59 7.11
CA PRO A 524 5.79 -15.49 6.95
C PRO A 524 6.68 -15.13 5.76
N VAL A 525 6.12 -14.57 4.68
CA VAL A 525 6.85 -14.25 3.44
C VAL A 525 6.44 -12.91 2.88
N VAL A 526 7.34 -11.93 2.93
CA VAL A 526 7.05 -10.58 2.44
C VAL A 526 7.76 -10.36 1.11
N GLN A 527 7.00 -9.98 0.09
CA GLN A 527 7.57 -9.53 -1.18
C GLN A 527 7.51 -8.00 -1.29
N PRO A 528 8.37 -7.36 -2.10
CA PRO A 528 8.51 -5.90 -2.16
C PRO A 528 7.18 -5.16 -2.36
N TRP A 529 6.34 -5.70 -3.23
CA TRP A 529 5.07 -5.10 -3.60
C TRP A 529 3.98 -5.29 -2.53
N TYR A 530 4.19 -6.14 -1.51
CA TYR A 530 3.25 -6.28 -0.39
C TYR A 530 3.21 -5.01 0.46
N LEU A 531 4.31 -4.23 0.48
CA LEU A 531 4.33 -2.92 1.15
C LEU A 531 3.21 -1.99 0.66
N LEU A 532 2.80 -2.11 -0.60
CA LEU A 532 1.73 -1.32 -1.20
C LEU A 532 0.35 -1.61 -0.57
N TRP A 533 0.16 -2.79 0.03
CA TRP A 533 -1.09 -3.14 0.73
C TRP A 533 -1.34 -2.19 1.90
N ALA A 534 -0.27 -1.77 2.58
CA ALA A 534 -0.32 -0.84 3.70
C ALA A 534 -0.16 0.62 3.24
N VAL A 535 0.85 0.89 2.39
CA VAL A 535 1.22 2.25 1.99
C VAL A 535 0.08 2.97 1.27
N ILE A 536 -0.67 2.28 0.40
CA ILE A 536 -1.72 2.93 -0.39
C ILE A 536 -2.91 3.39 0.47
N PRO A 537 -3.57 2.55 1.29
CA PRO A 537 -4.60 3.03 2.20
C PRO A 537 -4.06 4.02 3.23
N LEU A 538 -2.84 3.84 3.75
CA LEU A 538 -2.22 4.82 4.66
C LEU A 538 -1.93 6.16 3.97
N ALA A 539 -1.63 6.20 2.67
CA ALA A 539 -1.44 7.45 1.93
C ALA A 539 -2.72 8.30 1.89
N ALA A 540 -3.91 7.68 2.02
CA ALA A 540 -5.17 8.39 2.16
C ALA A 540 -5.48 8.86 3.58
N TRP A 541 -4.67 8.55 4.59
CA TRP A 541 -4.99 8.87 5.99
C TRP A 541 -3.82 9.42 6.80
N ALA A 542 -2.65 8.79 6.77
CA ALA A 542 -1.50 9.20 7.56
C ALA A 542 -0.76 10.38 6.91
N THR A 543 -0.67 11.49 7.64
CA THR A 543 -0.10 12.75 7.13
C THR A 543 1.17 13.18 7.83
N THR A 544 1.46 12.60 9.00
CA THR A 544 2.59 13.06 9.80
C THR A 544 3.94 12.52 9.31
N PRO A 545 5.05 13.21 9.64
CA PRO A 545 6.39 12.77 9.23
C PRO A 545 6.81 11.41 9.78
N SER A 546 6.26 10.97 10.92
CA SER A 546 6.56 9.68 11.53
C SER A 546 6.13 8.49 10.66
N PHE A 547 5.09 8.65 9.85
CA PHE A 547 4.72 7.67 8.82
C PHE A 547 5.41 7.97 7.48
N ARG A 548 5.36 9.24 7.03
CA ARG A 548 5.80 9.60 5.68
C ARG A 548 7.29 9.33 5.47
N ARG A 549 8.16 9.72 6.42
CA ARG A 549 9.62 9.55 6.26
C ARG A 549 10.00 8.06 6.13
N PRO A 550 9.58 7.14 7.02
CA PRO A 550 9.83 5.71 6.82
C PRO A 550 9.22 5.18 5.52
N ALA A 551 7.97 5.52 5.20
CA ALA A 551 7.33 5.06 3.97
C ALA A 551 8.11 5.49 2.73
N ILE A 552 8.62 6.73 2.71
CA ILE A 552 9.45 7.25 1.63
C ILE A 552 10.79 6.55 1.55
N ALA A 553 11.48 6.39 2.69
CA ALA A 553 12.77 5.74 2.76
C ALA A 553 12.69 4.28 2.30
N PHE A 554 11.76 3.50 2.86
CA PHE A 554 11.55 2.10 2.48
C PHE A 554 11.10 1.96 1.03
N SER A 555 10.16 2.79 0.55
CA SER A 555 9.75 2.73 -0.87
C SER A 555 10.92 3.02 -1.80
N SER A 556 11.77 4.00 -1.47
CA SER A 556 12.94 4.33 -2.27
C SER A 556 14.00 3.22 -2.25
N LEU A 557 14.33 2.72 -1.06
CA LEU A 557 15.34 1.69 -0.85
C LEU A 557 14.95 0.38 -1.56
N VAL A 558 13.74 -0.11 -1.30
CA VAL A 558 13.27 -1.36 -1.89
C VAL A 558 13.20 -1.23 -3.41
N SER A 559 12.78 -0.08 -3.94
CA SER A 559 12.70 0.15 -5.39
C SER A 559 14.03 0.04 -6.14
N VAL A 560 15.18 0.23 -5.47
CA VAL A 560 16.51 0.21 -6.13
C VAL A 560 17.31 -1.07 -5.89
N ILE A 561 16.93 -1.89 -4.90
CA ILE A 561 17.66 -3.12 -4.56
C ILE A 561 17.30 -4.29 -5.49
N LEU A 562 16.10 -4.28 -6.09
CA LEU A 562 15.63 -5.40 -6.92
C LEU A 562 16.23 -5.39 -8.32
N MET A 563 16.60 -6.59 -8.76
CA MET A 563 17.12 -6.80 -10.10
C MET A 563 16.00 -6.76 -11.15
N PRO A 564 16.22 -6.11 -12.31
CA PRO A 564 15.15 -5.92 -13.30
C PRO A 564 14.62 -7.20 -13.96
N ASN A 565 15.35 -8.31 -13.95
CA ASN A 565 14.88 -9.58 -14.48
C ASN A 565 14.11 -10.43 -13.45
N GLY A 566 14.00 -9.95 -12.20
CA GLY A 566 13.40 -10.68 -11.09
C GLY A 566 14.18 -11.93 -10.65
N SER A 567 15.48 -12.02 -11.00
CA SER A 567 16.35 -13.13 -10.62
C SER A 567 17.77 -12.67 -10.28
N GLU A 568 18.65 -13.64 -10.07
CA GLU A 568 20.05 -13.39 -9.79
C GLU A 568 20.82 -12.92 -11.04
N TYR A 569 21.78 -12.04 -10.81
CA TYR A 569 22.85 -11.66 -11.74
C TYR A 569 24.18 -12.06 -11.11
N GLN A 570 25.21 -12.21 -11.94
CA GLN A 570 26.56 -12.42 -11.41
C GLN A 570 26.98 -11.19 -10.57
N PRO A 571 27.57 -11.37 -9.38
CA PRO A 571 27.89 -10.25 -8.49
C PRO A 571 28.70 -9.13 -9.15
N PHE A 572 29.68 -9.48 -10.00
CA PHE A 572 30.49 -8.48 -10.71
C PHE A 572 29.66 -7.61 -11.67
N GLN A 573 28.63 -8.16 -12.31
CA GLN A 573 27.74 -7.40 -13.20
C GLN A 573 26.92 -6.38 -12.40
N ILE A 574 26.43 -6.81 -11.23
CA ILE A 574 25.69 -5.94 -10.31
C ILE A 574 26.58 -4.78 -9.86
N VAL A 575 27.82 -5.08 -9.45
CA VAL A 575 28.79 -4.05 -9.00
C VAL A 575 29.12 -3.08 -10.13
N GLN A 576 29.46 -3.58 -11.32
CA GLN A 576 29.76 -2.74 -12.50
C GLN A 576 28.58 -1.84 -12.86
N ALA A 577 27.37 -2.40 -12.89
CA ALA A 577 26.17 -1.63 -13.19
C ALA A 577 25.88 -0.57 -12.12
N ALA A 578 26.02 -0.92 -10.84
CA ALA A 578 25.82 0.00 -9.73
C ALA A 578 26.82 1.17 -9.77
N VAL A 579 28.12 0.91 -9.99
CA VAL A 579 29.14 1.95 -10.12
C VAL A 579 28.83 2.89 -11.28
N MET A 580 28.51 2.34 -12.46
CA MET A 580 28.19 3.14 -13.63
C MET A 580 26.89 3.93 -13.47
N THR A 581 25.88 3.36 -12.81
CA THR A 581 24.66 4.07 -12.45
C THR A 581 24.98 5.23 -11.51
N ILE A 582 25.77 5.02 -10.45
CA ILE A 582 26.16 6.11 -9.52
C ILE A 582 26.89 7.23 -10.28
N LEU A 583 27.89 6.90 -11.10
CA LEU A 583 28.63 7.88 -11.91
C LEU A 583 27.69 8.67 -12.84
N THR A 584 26.80 7.98 -13.54
CA THR A 584 25.81 8.61 -14.44
C THR A 584 24.88 9.53 -13.67
N ILE A 585 24.39 9.12 -12.50
CA ILE A 585 23.51 9.94 -11.66
C ILE A 585 24.25 11.16 -11.11
N VAL A 586 25.52 11.04 -10.73
CA VAL A 586 26.35 12.17 -10.29
C VAL A 586 26.52 13.18 -11.43
N VAL A 587 26.85 12.72 -12.64
CA VAL A 587 26.97 13.60 -13.81
C VAL A 587 25.63 14.28 -14.12
N LEU A 588 24.52 13.53 -14.13
CA LEU A 588 23.19 14.09 -14.35
C LEU A 588 22.80 15.10 -13.28
N TYR A 589 23.13 14.83 -12.00
CA TYR A 589 22.93 15.78 -10.91
C TYR A 589 23.70 17.08 -11.18
N LEU A 590 25.00 17.01 -11.52
CA LEU A 590 25.82 18.19 -11.81
C LEU A 590 25.27 19.00 -12.99
N LEU A 591 24.83 18.33 -14.07
CA LEU A 591 24.26 18.98 -15.25
C LEU A 591 22.87 19.58 -14.99
N THR A 592 22.10 19.02 -14.05
CA THR A 592 20.74 19.47 -13.74
C THR A 592 20.63 20.29 -12.46
N ARG A 593 21.74 20.57 -11.77
CA ARG A 593 21.77 21.29 -10.49
C ARG A 593 21.04 22.64 -10.50
N ASN A 594 21.04 23.31 -11.66
CA ASN A 594 20.38 24.61 -11.86
C ASN A 594 18.98 24.51 -12.48
N ARG A 595 18.55 23.32 -12.92
CA ARG A 595 17.29 23.10 -13.67
C ARG A 595 16.25 22.31 -12.89
N LEU A 596 16.69 21.49 -11.95
CA LEU A 596 15.84 20.71 -11.04
C LEU A 596 16.00 21.24 -9.62
N PRO A 597 14.92 21.19 -8.80
CA PRO A 597 14.95 21.70 -7.44
C PRO A 597 15.59 20.68 -6.49
N TRP A 598 16.86 20.37 -6.73
CA TRP A 598 17.64 19.55 -5.81
C TRP A 598 17.73 20.24 -4.44
N PRO A 599 17.85 19.49 -3.32
CA PRO A 599 18.07 20.10 -2.02
C PRO A 599 19.41 20.84 -2.00
N THR A 600 19.43 22.15 -2.23
CA THR A 600 20.61 22.98 -2.00
C THR A 600 20.78 23.19 -0.49
N ARG A 601 21.93 22.77 0.04
CA ARG A 601 22.41 23.18 1.36
C ARG A 601 22.96 24.61 1.22
N SER A 602 22.07 25.60 1.31
CA SER A 602 22.35 26.99 1.74
C SER A 602 21.10 27.83 1.48
N GLY A 603 20.67 28.57 2.51
CA GLY A 603 19.62 29.58 2.36
C GLY A 603 20.04 30.69 1.40
N PRO A 604 19.12 31.57 1.00
CA PRO A 604 19.53 32.81 0.35
C PRO A 604 20.54 33.52 1.27
N PRO A 605 21.59 34.18 0.73
CA PRO A 605 22.33 35.15 1.53
C PRO A 605 21.30 36.11 2.12
N ALA A 606 21.35 36.31 3.44
CA ALA A 606 20.57 37.36 4.06
C ALA A 606 20.86 38.65 3.28
N PRO A 607 19.84 39.42 2.87
CA PRO A 607 20.12 40.72 2.28
C PRO A 607 20.98 41.47 3.29
N GLU A 608 22.17 41.92 2.87
CA GLU A 608 22.96 42.89 3.62
C GLU A 608 21.99 44.00 4.00
N ARG A 609 21.72 44.13 5.31
CA ARG A 609 21.17 45.38 5.82
C ARG A 609 22.19 46.42 5.42
N ARG A 610 21.85 47.30 4.48
CA ARG A 610 22.45 48.63 4.44
C ARG A 610 22.13 49.27 5.79
N THR A 611 23.01 49.07 6.75
CA THR A 611 23.28 50.10 7.74
C THR A 611 23.82 51.29 6.95
N ASP A 612 23.33 52.47 7.30
CA ASP A 612 23.77 53.80 6.85
C ASP A 612 22.75 54.50 5.93
N GLU A 613 21.70 55.03 6.56
CA GLU A 613 21.15 56.36 6.26
C GLU A 613 20.05 56.68 7.29
N TYR A 614 20.46 56.95 8.54
CA TYR A 614 19.76 57.85 9.47
C TYR A 614 20.80 58.31 10.49
N ALA A 615 21.75 59.12 10.02
CA ALA A 615 22.46 60.06 10.87
C ALA A 615 21.82 61.44 10.63
N GLU A 616 21.10 61.88 11.65
CA GLU A 616 20.99 63.27 12.13
C GLU A 616 21.02 64.41 11.08
N SER A 617 19.87 65.08 10.93
CA SER A 617 19.85 66.54 10.81
C SER A 617 19.00 67.09 11.95
N SER A 618 19.69 67.66 12.94
CA SER A 618 19.19 68.82 13.69
C SER A 618 19.23 70.07 12.81
#